data_AF-A0A354DL06-F1
#
_entry.id   AF-A0A354DL06-F1
#
_cell.length_a   1.000
_cell.length_b   1.000
_cell.length_c   1.000
_cell.angle_alpha   90.00
_cell.angle_beta   90.00
_cell.angle_gamma   90.00
#
_symmetry.space_group_name_H-M   'P 1'
#
loop_
_entity.id
_entity.type
_entity.pdbx_description
1 polymer ?
#
loop_
_entity_poly.entity_id
_entity_poly.type
_entity_poly.pdbx_seq_one_letter_code
_entity_poly.pdbx_strand_id
1 'polypeptide(L)'
;EAIAWHLAHSLNIDESQACRVVFNEITKTAIKEAFKHPRKINMDLVNAQQTRRILDRLVGYNISPLLWKKVKKGLSAGRVQSVTVKLIIDREKEINAFIPEEYWTITAELNSNNEIFEA
;
A
#
# COMPACT_ATOMS: atom_id res chain seq x y z
N GLU A 1 -9.88 -7.01 11.49
CA GLU A 1 -10.67 -6.37 12.56
C GLU A 1 -11.97 -5.74 12.11
N ALA A 2 -11.98 -4.67 11.30
CA ALA A 2 -13.22 -4.01 10.90
C ALA A 2 -14.27 -4.95 10.27
N ILE A 3 -13.84 -5.93 9.46
CA ILE A 3 -14.76 -6.95 8.91
C ILE A 3 -15.39 -7.80 10.01
N ALA A 4 -14.60 -8.26 10.98
CA ALA A 4 -15.09 -9.07 12.09
C ALA A 4 -16.08 -8.27 12.97
N TRP A 5 -15.79 -6.99 13.21
CA TRP A 5 -16.71 -6.08 13.89
C TRP A 5 -18.02 -5.89 13.12
N HIS A 6 -17.95 -5.63 11.81
CA HIS A 6 -19.16 -5.52 10.99
C HIS A 6 -20.01 -6.81 11.01
N LEU A 7 -19.38 -7.99 10.95
CA LEU A 7 -20.10 -9.27 11.05
C LEU A 7 -20.74 -9.46 12.42
N ALA A 8 -19.99 -9.21 13.51
CA ALA A 8 -20.53 -9.31 14.87
C ALA A 8 -21.73 -8.38 15.07
N HIS A 9 -21.61 -7.13 14.62
CA HIS A 9 -22.69 -6.15 14.66
C HIS A 9 -23.91 -6.59 13.83
N SER A 10 -23.70 -7.04 12.58
CA SER A 10 -24.80 -7.52 11.72
C SER A 10 -25.49 -8.79 12.22
N LEU A 11 -24.78 -9.62 13.00
CA LEU A 11 -25.30 -10.85 13.58
C LEU A 11 -25.77 -10.68 15.03
N ASN A 12 -25.78 -9.46 15.57
CA ASN A 12 -26.10 -9.15 16.97
C ASN A 12 -25.28 -9.98 17.99
N ILE A 13 -24.02 -10.25 17.68
CA ILE A 13 -23.07 -10.88 18.60
C ILE A 13 -22.51 -9.79 19.52
N ASP A 14 -22.49 -10.08 20.83
CA ASP A 14 -21.90 -9.18 21.81
C ASP A 14 -20.41 -8.96 21.53
N GLU A 15 -20.02 -7.70 21.33
CA GLU A 15 -18.63 -7.27 21.09
C GLU A 15 -17.71 -7.60 22.27
N SER A 16 -18.27 -7.78 23.46
CA SER A 16 -17.56 -8.17 24.66
C SER A 16 -17.18 -9.66 24.70
N GLN A 17 -17.80 -10.50 23.85
CA GLN A 17 -17.47 -11.91 23.76
C GLN A 17 -16.15 -12.16 23.02
N ALA A 18 -15.44 -13.19 23.45
CA ALA A 18 -14.24 -13.66 22.77
C ALA A 18 -14.62 -14.42 21.48
N CYS A 19 -14.98 -13.69 20.42
CA CYS A 19 -15.44 -14.24 19.14
C CYS A 19 -14.42 -14.08 18.00
N ARG A 20 -13.25 -13.50 18.27
CA ARG A 20 -12.22 -13.21 17.26
C ARG A 20 -11.06 -14.19 17.36
N VAL A 21 -10.84 -14.96 16.30
CA VAL A 21 -9.71 -15.91 16.17
C VAL A 21 -8.67 -15.36 15.21
N VAL A 22 -7.41 -15.22 15.63
CA VAL A 22 -6.32 -14.67 14.81
C VAL A 22 -5.26 -15.74 14.56
N PHE A 23 -4.83 -15.88 13.31
CA PHE A 23 -3.73 -16.75 12.89
C PHE A 23 -3.01 -16.07 11.72
N ASN A 24 -1.70 -16.30 11.61
CA ASN A 24 -0.85 -15.72 10.55
C ASN A 24 -0.61 -16.69 9.38
N GLU A 25 -0.99 -17.95 9.56
CA GLU A 25 -0.83 -19.01 8.58
C GLU A 25 -2.02 -19.99 8.63
N ILE A 26 -2.26 -20.70 7.53
CA ILE A 26 -3.37 -21.64 7.39
C ILE A 26 -2.80 -23.06 7.48
N THR A 27 -2.35 -23.45 8.68
CA THR A 27 -1.87 -24.81 8.98
C THR A 27 -2.77 -25.49 10.01
N LYS A 28 -2.85 -26.83 9.98
CA LYS A 28 -3.68 -27.59 10.93
C LYS A 28 -3.37 -27.24 12.39
N THR A 29 -2.09 -27.06 12.70
CA THR A 29 -1.62 -26.72 14.05
C THR A 29 -2.01 -25.29 14.42
N ALA A 30 -1.73 -24.31 13.55
CA ALA A 30 -2.03 -22.90 13.82
C ALA A 30 -3.53 -22.65 13.99
N ILE A 31 -4.37 -23.26 13.14
CA ILE A 31 -5.82 -23.12 13.26
C ILE A 31 -6.30 -23.71 14.59
N LYS A 32 -5.92 -24.96 14.91
CA LYS A 32 -6.33 -25.59 16.18
C LYS A 32 -5.92 -24.75 17.40
N GLU A 33 -4.74 -24.15 17.37
CA GLU A 33 -4.26 -23.34 18.49
C GLU A 33 -4.98 -21.99 18.59
N ALA A 34 -5.25 -21.35 17.46
CA ALA A 34 -5.98 -20.09 17.42
C ALA A 34 -7.40 -20.23 18.00
N PHE A 35 -8.08 -21.36 17.76
CA PHE A 35 -9.41 -21.63 18.32
C PHE A 35 -9.41 -21.90 19.84
N LYS A 36 -8.28 -22.31 20.43
CA LYS A 36 -8.17 -22.47 21.89
C LYS A 36 -8.04 -21.14 22.63
N HIS A 37 -7.56 -20.11 21.95
CA HIS A 37 -7.30 -18.79 22.51
C HIS A 37 -8.04 -17.69 21.74
N PRO A 38 -9.39 -17.72 21.70
CA PRO A 38 -10.14 -16.63 21.10
C PRO A 38 -9.97 -15.36 21.93
N ARG A 39 -10.01 -14.21 21.25
CA ARG A 39 -9.93 -12.89 21.88
C ARG A 39 -11.16 -12.07 21.53
N LYS A 40 -11.32 -10.95 22.24
CA LYS A 40 -12.30 -9.92 21.88
C LYS A 40 -11.86 -9.18 20.62
N ILE A 41 -12.82 -8.58 19.92
CA ILE A 41 -12.54 -7.68 18.81
C ILE A 41 -11.75 -6.48 19.35
N ASN A 42 -10.65 -6.13 18.69
CA ASN A 42 -9.89 -4.93 19.07
C ASN A 42 -10.52 -3.69 18.42
N MET A 43 -11.17 -2.86 19.24
CA MET A 43 -11.86 -1.65 18.79
C MET A 43 -10.92 -0.56 18.32
N ASP A 44 -9.69 -0.45 18.84
CA ASP A 44 -8.71 0.53 18.34
C ASP A 44 -8.35 0.26 16.88
N LEU A 45 -8.17 -1.02 16.51
CA LEU A 45 -7.92 -1.41 15.12
C LEU A 45 -9.14 -1.20 14.21
N VAL A 46 -10.36 -1.37 14.74
CA VAL A 46 -11.60 -1.05 14.02
C VAL A 46 -11.69 0.45 13.77
N ASN A 47 -11.51 1.26 14.81
CA ASN A 47 -11.57 2.71 14.75
C ASN A 47 -10.48 3.28 13.83
N ALA A 48 -9.28 2.72 13.85
CA ALA A 48 -8.20 3.10 12.92
C ALA A 48 -8.61 2.86 11.45
N GLN A 49 -9.20 1.69 11.16
CA GLN A 49 -9.68 1.37 9.81
C GLN A 49 -10.83 2.29 9.38
N GLN A 50 -11.80 2.54 10.26
CA GLN A 50 -12.93 3.42 9.99
C GLN A 50 -12.47 4.85 9.76
N THR A 51 -11.55 5.35 10.59
CA THR A 51 -10.95 6.69 10.44
C THR A 51 -10.28 6.83 9.08
N ARG A 52 -9.48 5.85 8.67
CA ARG A 52 -8.87 5.83 7.33
C ARG A 52 -9.93 5.86 6.22
N ARG A 53 -10.97 5.04 6.34
CA ARG A 53 -12.06 4.98 5.35
C ARG A 53 -12.80 6.31 5.23
N ILE A 54 -13.07 6.98 6.36
CA ILE A 54 -13.69 8.31 6.40
C ILE A 54 -12.77 9.35 5.75
N LEU A 55 -11.48 9.34 6.09
CA LEU A 55 -10.49 10.26 5.52
C LEU A 55 -10.40 10.12 3.99
N ASP A 56 -10.29 8.89 3.48
CA ASP A 56 -10.23 8.63 2.04
C ASP A 56 -11.53 9.09 1.35
N ARG A 57 -12.68 8.92 2.02
CA ARG A 57 -13.99 9.38 1.56
C ARG A 57 -14.10 10.91 1.51
N LEU A 58 -13.58 11.62 2.51
CA LEU A 58 -13.57 13.08 2.55
C LEU A 58 -12.74 13.66 1.39
N VAL A 59 -11.55 13.11 1.16
CA VAL A 59 -10.69 13.52 0.04
C VAL A 59 -11.39 13.26 -1.30
N GLY A 60 -11.93 12.06 -1.49
CA GLY A 60 -12.63 11.69 -2.72
C GLY A 60 -13.81 12.60 -3.02
N TYR A 61 -14.74 12.78 -2.08
CA TYR A 61 -15.95 13.56 -2.33
C TYR A 61 -15.73 15.07 -2.38
N ASN A 62 -14.77 15.62 -1.64
CA ASN A 62 -14.55 17.06 -1.61
C ASN A 62 -13.66 17.54 -2.76
N ILE A 63 -12.65 16.75 -3.16
CA ILE A 63 -11.67 17.19 -4.17
C ILE A 63 -12.07 16.78 -5.59
N SER A 64 -12.73 15.63 -5.79
CA SER A 64 -13.10 15.19 -7.15
C SER A 64 -13.99 16.20 -7.90
N PRO A 65 -14.99 16.86 -7.29
CA PRO A 65 -15.78 17.89 -7.97
C PRO A 65 -14.95 19.08 -8.48
N LEU A 66 -13.87 19.43 -7.77
CA LEU A 66 -12.95 20.48 -8.20
C LEU A 66 -12.17 20.04 -9.44
N LEU A 67 -11.68 18.80 -9.47
CA LEU A 67 -10.98 18.23 -10.63
C LEU A 67 -11.89 18.17 -11.86
N TRP A 68 -13.18 17.88 -11.69
CA TRP A 68 -14.14 17.89 -12.80
C TRP A 68 -14.33 19.27 -13.41
N LYS A 69 -14.33 20.31 -12.58
CA LYS A 69 -14.48 21.71 -13.02
C LYS A 69 -13.21 22.25 -13.66
N LYS A 70 -12.03 21.82 -13.21
CA LYS A 70 -10.74 22.44 -13.57
C LYS A 70 -9.86 21.63 -14.52
N VAL A 71 -10.08 20.32 -14.64
CA VAL A 71 -9.23 19.42 -15.44
C VAL A 71 -10.06 18.62 -16.43
N LYS A 72 -10.82 17.63 -15.96
CA LYS A 72 -11.65 16.76 -16.80
C LYS A 72 -12.74 16.08 -15.98
N LYS A 73 -13.96 16.04 -16.51
CA LYS A 73 -15.06 15.27 -15.89
C LYS A 73 -14.69 13.79 -15.78
N GLY A 74 -15.04 13.18 -14.65
CA GLY A 74 -14.78 11.76 -14.38
C GLY A 74 -13.44 11.44 -13.71
N LEU A 75 -12.60 12.45 -13.43
CA LEU A 75 -11.38 12.25 -12.64
C LEU A 75 -11.69 12.04 -11.16
N SER A 76 -10.93 11.18 -10.50
CA SER A 76 -11.01 10.97 -9.06
C SER A 76 -9.80 11.56 -8.34
N ALA A 77 -10.05 12.19 -7.20
CA ALA A 77 -9.00 12.54 -6.26
C ALA A 77 -8.78 11.38 -5.28
N GLY A 78 -7.52 11.01 -5.05
CA GLY A 78 -7.17 9.95 -4.12
C GLY A 78 -6.03 10.39 -3.22
N ARG A 79 -6.23 10.35 -1.90
CA ARG A 79 -5.26 10.86 -0.91
C ARG A 79 -3.85 10.29 -1.11
N VAL A 80 -3.75 8.99 -1.35
CA VAL A 80 -2.47 8.30 -1.60
C VAL A 80 -2.11 8.31 -3.09
N GLN A 81 -3.09 8.04 -3.96
CA GLN A 81 -2.87 7.93 -5.40
C GLN A 81 -2.30 9.21 -6.02
N SER A 82 -2.81 10.38 -5.62
CA SER A 82 -2.32 11.66 -6.14
C SER A 82 -0.86 11.92 -5.76
N VAL A 83 -0.41 11.50 -4.58
CA VAL A 83 1.01 11.60 -4.17
C VAL A 83 1.88 10.62 -4.96
N THR A 84 1.40 9.39 -5.20
CA THR A 84 2.11 8.41 -6.03
C THR A 84 2.28 8.92 -7.46
N VAL A 85 1.24 9.50 -8.06
CA VAL A 85 1.32 10.12 -9.39
C VAL A 85 2.33 11.27 -9.39
N LYS A 86 2.38 12.08 -8.33
CA LYS A 86 3.38 13.15 -8.19
C LYS A 86 4.81 12.59 -8.27
N LEU A 87 5.12 11.50 -7.58
CA LEU A 87 6.47 10.89 -7.63
C LEU A 87 6.86 10.48 -9.04
N ILE A 88 5.93 9.91 -9.81
CA ILE A 88 6.18 9.53 -11.21
C ILE A 88 6.41 10.77 -12.07
N ILE A 89 5.57 11.80 -11.92
CA ILE A 89 5.70 13.06 -12.67
C ILE A 89 7.00 13.79 -12.32
N ASP A 90 7.45 13.74 -11.06
CA ASP A 90 8.72 14.35 -10.65
C ASP A 90 9.90 13.64 -11.33
N ARG A 91 9.93 12.31 -11.34
CA ARG A 91 10.94 11.54 -12.09
C ARG A 91 10.90 11.81 -13.59
N GLU A 92 9.71 11.89 -14.17
CA GLU A 92 9.55 12.21 -15.58
C GLU A 92 10.12 13.59 -15.92
N LYS A 93 9.94 14.58 -15.03
CA LYS A 93 10.56 15.90 -15.18
C LYS A 93 12.08 15.85 -15.08
N GLU A 94 12.64 15.05 -14.18
CA GLU A 94 14.10 14.83 -14.07
C GLU A 94 14.66 14.26 -15.37
N ILE A 95 14.00 13.25 -15.96
CA ILE A 95 14.40 12.65 -17.24
C ILE A 95 14.33 13.68 -18.36
N ASN A 96 13.23 14.44 -18.46
CA ASN A 96 13.07 15.45 -19.50
C ASN A 96 14.04 16.64 -19.37
N ALA A 97 14.51 16.92 -18.14
CA ALA A 97 15.50 17.96 -17.88
C ALA A 97 16.95 17.47 -17.97
N PHE A 98 17.17 16.16 -18.13
CA PHE A 98 18.51 15.58 -18.24
C PHE A 98 19.15 16.00 -19.57
N ILE A 99 20.31 16.65 -19.48
CA ILE A 99 21.14 16.99 -20.63
C ILE A 99 22.29 15.98 -20.65
N PRO A 100 22.31 15.01 -21.59
CA PRO A 100 23.36 14.01 -21.64
C PRO A 100 24.72 14.66 -21.90
N GLU A 101 25.73 14.23 -21.14
CA GLU A 101 27.13 14.63 -21.35
C GLU A 101 27.87 13.49 -22.03
N GLU A 102 28.59 13.81 -23.10
CA GLU A 102 29.40 12.84 -23.83
C GLU A 102 30.64 12.46 -23.01
N TYR A 103 30.89 11.15 -22.90
CA TYR A 103 32.12 10.62 -22.33
C TYR A 103 32.53 9.35 -23.07
N TRP A 104 33.83 9.06 -23.02
CA TRP A 104 34.42 7.89 -23.64
C TRP A 104 34.94 6.95 -22.55
N THR A 105 34.70 5.66 -22.72
CA THR A 105 35.30 4.59 -21.90
C THR A 105 36.15 3.72 -22.80
N ILE A 106 37.31 3.32 -22.30
CA ILE A 106 38.19 2.38 -22.98
C ILE A 106 38.17 1.12 -22.14
N THR A 107 37.68 0.03 -22.72
CA THR A 107 37.75 -1.31 -22.12
C THR A 107 38.85 -2.09 -22.83
N ALA A 108 39.70 -2.78 -22.08
CA ALA A 108 40.74 -3.64 -22.62
C ALA A 108 40.56 -5.08 -22.13
N GLU A 109 40.64 -6.03 -23.06
CA GLU A 109 40.82 -7.44 -22.72
C GLU A 109 42.32 -7.70 -22.54
N LEU A 110 42.73 -8.03 -21.32
CA LEU A 110 44.12 -8.25 -20.94
C LEU A 110 44.36 -9.74 -20.67
N ASN A 111 45.55 -10.23 -21.01
CA ASN A 111 45.98 -11.59 -20.70
C ASN A 111 47.19 -11.52 -19.77
N SER A 112 47.09 -12.14 -18.59
CA SER A 112 48.19 -12.35 -17.67
C SER A 112 48.23 -13.81 -17.23
N ASN A 113 49.38 -14.47 -17.36
CA ASN A 113 49.54 -15.88 -16.98
C ASN A 113 48.48 -16.84 -17.58
N ASN A 114 48.08 -16.62 -18.84
CA ASN A 114 47.03 -17.38 -19.53
C ASN A 114 45.61 -17.18 -18.96
N GLU A 115 45.41 -16.22 -18.07
CA GLU A 115 44.10 -15.78 -17.61
C GLU A 115 43.72 -14.48 -18.34
N ILE A 116 42.56 -14.50 -18.98
CA ILE A 116 41.98 -13.35 -19.68
C ILE A 116 41.06 -12.60 -18.71
N PHE A 117 41.21 -11.28 -18.60
CA PHE A 117 40.35 -10.41 -17.79
C PHE A 117 40.08 -9.06 -18.46
N GLU A 118 38.92 -8.46 -18.17
CA GLU A 118 38.58 -7.11 -18.62
C GLU A 118 39.12 -6.06 -17.63
N ALA A 119 39.72 -5.00 -18.17
CA ALA A 119 40.20 -3.82 -17.45
C ALA A 119 39.61 -2.53 -18.02
#